data_AF-A0A166MDJ0-F1
#
_entry.id   AF-A0A166MDJ0-F1
#
_cell.length_a   1.000
_cell.length_b   1.000
_cell.length_c   1.000
_cell.angle_alpha   90.00
_cell.angle_beta   90.00
_cell.angle_gamma   90.00
#
_symmetry.space_group_name_H-M   'P 1'
#
loop_
_entity.id
_entity.type
_entity.pdbx_description
1 polymer ?
#
loop_
_entity_poly.entity_id
_entity_poly.type
_entity_poly.pdbx_seq_one_letter_code
_entity_poly.pdbx_strand_id
1 'polypeptide(L)'
;MPLVTQSDPGSEYYRVANGQSLLRQWHDPILKGTSQDRWMRDKKNIPPEINWSQLRQRFTPGYKNVIKLGILEGWYDPADTLDCMIFHWVFIPYLQNELDKIMINIRYNKYWDRVNKTVKRADHNKVLPHGVPNDMYKNAEVYGALDFKVTAEAEAIDYVCALYALKDHDVFHLVPPTFAVLAKGFYIEMGSPATTRSNVWKVYLDLQRRFIALEAIPEQVEWHSSLMQARE
;
A
#
# COMPACT_ATOMS: atom_id res chain seq x y z
N MET A 1 -6.60 -16.47 10.48
CA MET A 1 -5.52 -16.47 9.47
C MET A 1 -5.74 -17.60 8.46
N PRO A 2 -5.33 -17.46 7.20
CA PRO A 2 -5.41 -18.52 6.20
C PRO A 2 -4.41 -19.65 6.50
N LEU A 3 -4.77 -20.89 6.14
CA LEU A 3 -3.90 -22.06 6.31
C LEU A 3 -2.66 -21.99 5.41
N VAL A 4 -2.86 -21.60 4.15
CA VAL A 4 -1.83 -21.47 3.13
C VAL A 4 -2.05 -20.17 2.38
N THR A 5 -0.98 -19.45 2.09
CA THR A 5 -1.01 -18.28 1.20
C THR A 5 -0.46 -18.63 -0.18
N GLN A 6 -0.82 -17.81 -1.17
CA GLN A 6 -0.35 -17.93 -2.53
C GLN A 6 0.14 -16.57 -2.99
N SER A 7 1.31 -16.55 -3.61
CA SER A 7 1.93 -15.32 -4.10
C SER A 7 2.65 -15.59 -5.42
N ASP A 8 2.81 -14.53 -6.21
CA ASP A 8 3.65 -14.57 -7.39
C ASP A 8 5.13 -14.65 -6.94
N PRO A 9 6.02 -15.34 -7.68
CA PRO A 9 7.44 -15.40 -7.34
C PRO A 9 8.05 -13.98 -7.37
N GLY A 10 8.53 -13.51 -6.21
CA GLY A 10 9.16 -12.21 -6.08
C GLY A 10 9.81 -12.05 -4.71
N SER A 11 10.93 -11.33 -4.65
CA SER A 11 11.61 -11.05 -3.38
C SER A 11 10.74 -10.14 -2.48
N GLU A 12 9.89 -9.29 -3.06
CA GLU A 12 9.01 -8.40 -2.28
C GLU A 12 8.03 -9.15 -1.36
N TYR A 13 7.62 -10.37 -1.73
CA TYR A 13 6.67 -11.17 -0.97
C TYR A 13 7.32 -12.06 0.08
N TYR A 14 8.65 -12.16 0.09
CA TYR A 14 9.38 -13.07 0.98
C TYR A 14 9.09 -12.81 2.46
N ARG A 15 9.08 -11.54 2.87
CA ARG A 15 8.78 -11.15 4.27
C ARG A 15 7.35 -11.51 4.67
N VAL A 16 6.39 -11.34 3.76
CA VAL A 16 4.97 -11.68 4.01
C VAL A 16 4.77 -13.19 4.08
N ALA A 17 5.36 -13.94 3.15
CA ALA A 17 5.31 -15.40 3.11
C ALA A 17 5.93 -16.03 4.37
N ASN A 18 7.10 -15.53 4.78
CA ASN A 18 7.76 -15.99 6.00
C ASN A 18 7.00 -15.59 7.27
N GLY A 19 6.47 -14.37 7.32
CA GLY A 19 5.66 -13.92 8.44
C GLY A 19 4.43 -14.79 8.63
N GLN A 20 3.71 -15.12 7.55
CA GLN A 20 2.58 -16.04 7.59
C GLN A 20 3.01 -17.46 7.99
N SER A 21 4.12 -17.96 7.43
CA SER A 21 4.63 -19.30 7.74
C SER A 21 5.00 -19.43 9.20
N LEU A 22 5.70 -18.43 9.76
CA LEU A 22 6.06 -18.38 11.17
C LEU A 22 4.82 -18.33 12.07
N LEU A 23 3.84 -17.50 11.72
CA LEU A 23 2.58 -17.41 12.46
C LEU A 23 1.85 -18.76 12.47
N ARG A 24 1.85 -19.50 11.35
CA ARG A 24 1.28 -20.85 11.31
C ARG A 24 2.04 -21.84 12.17
N GLN A 25 3.37 -21.82 12.12
CA GLN A 25 4.23 -22.70 12.92
C GLN A 25 4.12 -22.43 14.42
N TRP A 26 3.83 -21.18 14.81
CA TRP A 26 3.56 -20.82 16.20
C TRP A 26 2.32 -21.53 16.74
N HIS A 27 1.25 -21.56 15.96
CA HIS A 27 -0.02 -22.16 16.36
C HIS A 27 -0.15 -23.66 16.04
N ASP A 28 0.77 -24.19 15.23
CA ASP A 28 0.83 -25.62 14.89
C ASP A 28 2.30 -26.06 14.81
N PRO A 29 2.87 -26.56 15.93
CA PRO A 29 4.27 -26.97 16.00
C PRO A 29 4.67 -28.08 15.03
N ILE A 30 3.72 -28.87 14.51
CA ILE A 30 3.99 -29.94 13.54
C ILE A 30 4.46 -29.34 12.21
N LEU A 31 4.06 -28.11 11.90
CA LEU A 31 4.44 -27.40 10.68
C LEU A 31 5.84 -26.79 10.75
N LYS A 32 6.55 -26.89 11.88
CA LYS A 32 7.87 -26.28 12.05
C LYS A 32 8.85 -26.77 10.97
N GLY A 33 9.50 -25.83 10.28
CA GLY A 33 10.41 -26.13 9.16
C GLY A 33 9.73 -26.30 7.80
N THR A 34 8.42 -26.11 7.70
CA THR A 34 7.69 -26.13 6.42
C THR A 34 7.22 -24.73 6.01
N SER A 35 7.27 -24.43 4.71
CA SER A 35 6.67 -23.20 4.15
C SER A 35 5.17 -23.37 4.01
N GLN A 36 4.41 -22.38 4.49
CA GLN A 36 2.95 -22.31 4.33
C GLN A 36 2.54 -21.33 3.22
N ASP A 37 3.50 -20.86 2.42
CA ASP A 37 3.25 -20.13 1.19
C ASP A 37 3.53 -20.99 -0.05
N ARG A 38 2.71 -20.80 -1.09
CA ARG A 38 2.90 -21.41 -2.41
C ARG A 38 3.17 -20.35 -3.46
N TRP A 39 4.36 -20.43 -4.05
CA TRP A 39 4.78 -19.61 -5.18
C TRP A 39 4.11 -20.08 -6.48
N MET A 40 3.32 -19.21 -7.10
CA MET A 40 2.54 -19.50 -8.30
C MET A 40 3.21 -18.89 -9.53
N ARG A 41 3.87 -19.72 -10.36
CA ARG A 41 4.57 -19.26 -11.58
C ARG A 41 3.61 -18.83 -12.70
N ASP A 42 2.39 -19.36 -12.70
CA ASP A 42 1.38 -19.06 -13.71
C ASP A 42 0.49 -17.88 -13.28
N LYS A 43 0.48 -16.82 -14.11
CA LYS A 43 -0.31 -15.61 -13.87
C LYS A 43 -1.81 -15.90 -13.98
N LYS A 44 -2.47 -16.07 -12.84
CA LYS A 44 -3.94 -16.16 -12.72
C LYS A 44 -4.53 -15.03 -11.88
N ASN A 45 -3.84 -13.90 -11.78
CA ASN A 45 -4.20 -12.79 -10.89
C ASN A 45 -5.29 -11.85 -11.47
N ILE A 46 -6.26 -12.42 -12.18
CA ILE A 46 -7.29 -11.70 -12.94
C ILE A 46 -8.15 -10.78 -12.04
N PRO A 47 -8.60 -11.20 -10.83
CA PRO A 47 -9.50 -10.35 -10.04
C PRO A 47 -8.84 -9.08 -9.45
N PRO A 48 -7.64 -9.16 -8.82
CA PRO A 48 -6.92 -7.95 -8.45
C PRO A 48 -6.60 -7.07 -9.65
N GLU A 49 -6.14 -7.64 -10.77
CA GLU A 49 -5.86 -6.89 -12.01
C GLU A 49 -7.09 -6.14 -12.54
N ILE A 50 -8.28 -6.76 -12.52
CA ILE A 50 -9.53 -6.09 -12.90
C ILE A 50 -9.82 -4.91 -11.99
N ASN A 51 -9.66 -5.08 -10.66
CA ASN A 51 -9.89 -3.98 -9.71
C ASN A 51 -8.87 -2.85 -9.91
N TRP A 52 -7.59 -3.17 -10.10
CA TRP A 52 -6.55 -2.20 -10.43
C TRP A 52 -6.82 -1.49 -11.76
N SER A 53 -7.34 -2.20 -12.75
CA SER A 53 -7.74 -1.63 -14.04
C SER A 53 -8.90 -0.65 -13.88
N GLN A 54 -9.93 -1.00 -13.10
CA GLN A 54 -11.06 -0.11 -12.81
C GLN A 54 -10.62 1.13 -12.03
N LEU A 55 -9.74 0.97 -11.02
CA LEU A 55 -9.13 2.09 -10.31
C LEU A 55 -8.38 2.98 -11.30
N ARG A 56 -7.54 2.40 -12.16
CA ARG A 56 -6.76 3.14 -13.16
C ARG A 56 -7.65 3.93 -14.13
N GLN A 57 -8.76 3.35 -14.57
CA GLN A 57 -9.67 4.02 -15.52
C GLN A 57 -10.45 5.17 -14.88
N ARG A 58 -10.86 5.04 -13.61
CA ARG A 58 -11.75 5.99 -12.95
C ARG A 58 -11.03 7.06 -12.13
N PHE A 59 -9.95 6.68 -11.46
CA PHE A 59 -9.18 7.55 -10.57
C PHE A 59 -8.11 8.32 -11.35
N THR A 60 -7.26 7.60 -12.07
CA THR A 60 -6.01 8.15 -12.62
C THR A 60 -6.15 9.33 -13.58
N PRO A 61 -7.18 9.43 -14.46
CA PRO A 61 -7.27 10.55 -15.42
C PRO A 61 -7.31 11.93 -14.74
N GLY A 62 -8.03 12.06 -13.63
CA GLY A 62 -8.17 13.34 -12.91
C GLY A 62 -6.84 13.84 -12.34
N TYR A 63 -6.02 12.93 -11.81
CA TYR A 63 -4.72 13.25 -11.20
C TYR A 63 -3.61 13.40 -12.24
N LYS A 64 -3.65 12.59 -13.31
CA LYS A 64 -2.73 12.77 -14.44
C LYS A 64 -2.84 14.17 -15.04
N ASN A 65 -4.04 14.71 -15.16
CA ASN A 65 -4.22 16.07 -15.68
C ASN A 65 -3.63 17.13 -14.74
N VAL A 66 -3.75 16.94 -13.42
CA VAL A 66 -3.14 17.84 -12.41
C VAL A 66 -1.62 17.79 -12.51
N ILE A 67 -1.03 16.59 -12.59
CA ILE A 67 0.43 16.44 -12.69
C ILE A 67 0.95 17.02 -14.02
N LYS A 68 0.27 16.70 -15.14
CA LYS A 68 0.63 17.23 -16.46
C LYS A 68 0.60 18.75 -16.51
N LEU A 69 -0.32 19.41 -15.80
CA LEU A 69 -0.38 20.86 -15.73
C LEU A 69 0.94 21.43 -15.20
N GLY A 70 1.46 20.92 -14.08
CA GLY A 70 2.71 21.44 -13.52
C GLY A 70 3.93 21.17 -14.41
N ILE A 71 3.94 20.10 -15.19
CA ILE A 71 4.99 19.84 -16.19
C ILE A 71 4.89 20.85 -17.35
N LEU A 72 3.69 21.08 -17.87
CA LEU A 72 3.47 22.00 -19.00
C LEU A 72 3.77 23.46 -18.63
N GLU A 73 3.45 23.86 -17.40
CA GLU A 73 3.74 25.19 -16.86
C GLU A 73 5.22 25.35 -16.40
N GLY A 74 6.02 24.29 -16.48
CA GLY A 74 7.43 24.31 -16.08
C GLY A 74 7.66 24.43 -14.58
N TRP A 75 6.70 24.04 -13.74
CA TRP A 75 6.81 24.08 -12.28
C TRP A 75 7.59 22.91 -11.70
N TYR A 76 7.64 21.78 -12.42
CA TYR A 76 8.27 20.55 -11.98
C TYR A 76 9.18 20.01 -13.08
N ASP A 77 10.46 19.88 -12.77
CA ASP A 77 11.45 19.20 -13.60
C ASP A 77 11.83 17.83 -12.99
N PRO A 78 11.51 16.70 -13.64
CA PRO A 78 11.92 15.39 -13.16
C PRO A 78 13.44 15.14 -13.24
N ALA A 79 14.20 15.99 -13.91
CA ALA A 79 15.66 15.94 -13.91
C ALA A 79 16.29 16.63 -12.69
N ASP A 80 15.54 17.52 -12.02
CA ASP A 80 16.01 18.18 -10.81
C ASP A 80 15.71 17.34 -9.56
N THR A 81 16.73 17.18 -8.72
CA THR A 81 16.64 16.35 -7.51
C THR A 81 15.80 17.03 -6.43
N LEU A 82 15.90 18.35 -6.30
CA LEU A 82 15.11 19.11 -5.33
C LEU A 82 13.63 19.03 -5.67
N ASP A 83 13.28 19.26 -6.94
CA ASP A 83 11.92 19.10 -7.45
C ASP A 83 11.37 17.68 -7.20
N CYS A 84 12.16 16.64 -7.48
CA CYS A 84 11.77 15.26 -7.18
C CYS A 84 11.48 15.05 -5.69
N MET A 85 12.33 15.56 -4.79
CA MET A 85 12.15 15.42 -3.34
C MET A 85 10.91 16.16 -2.84
N ILE A 86 10.72 17.42 -3.25
CA ILE A 86 9.51 18.19 -2.88
C ILE A 86 8.27 17.50 -3.44
N PHE A 87 8.34 17.01 -4.68
CA PHE A 87 7.24 16.30 -5.31
C PHE A 87 6.88 15.03 -4.52
N HIS A 88 7.85 14.19 -4.18
CA HIS A 88 7.61 13.00 -3.36
C HIS A 88 7.00 13.36 -2.01
N TRP A 89 7.49 14.41 -1.35
CA TRP A 89 7.01 14.83 -0.03
C TRP A 89 5.60 15.41 -0.06
N VAL A 90 5.21 16.14 -1.12
CA VAL A 90 3.88 16.76 -1.24
C VAL A 90 2.86 15.87 -1.93
N PHE A 91 3.20 15.36 -3.13
CA PHE A 91 2.25 14.66 -4.00
C PHE A 91 1.97 13.23 -3.57
N ILE A 92 2.95 12.48 -3.06
CA ILE A 92 2.71 11.09 -2.66
C ILE A 92 1.73 11.03 -1.48
N PRO A 93 1.91 11.77 -0.38
CA PRO A 93 0.93 11.78 0.71
C PRO A 93 -0.44 12.31 0.29
N TYR A 94 -0.48 13.31 -0.61
CA TYR A 94 -1.75 13.80 -1.17
C TYR A 94 -2.48 12.71 -1.96
N LEU A 95 -1.81 12.04 -2.89
CA LEU A 95 -2.39 10.94 -3.68
C LEU A 95 -2.80 9.77 -2.78
N GLN A 96 -1.98 9.44 -1.78
CA GLN A 96 -2.29 8.41 -0.79
C GLN A 96 -3.57 8.75 -0.02
N ASN A 97 -3.72 9.99 0.47
CA ASN A 97 -4.92 10.43 1.17
C ASN A 97 -6.17 10.37 0.28
N GLU A 98 -6.07 10.73 -0.99
CA GLU A 98 -7.18 10.62 -1.94
C GLU A 98 -7.55 9.16 -2.24
N LEU A 99 -6.55 8.28 -2.37
CA LEU A 99 -6.77 6.84 -2.47
C LEU A 99 -7.40 6.27 -1.20
N ASP A 100 -6.95 6.69 -0.03
CA ASP A 100 -7.48 6.25 1.26
C ASP A 100 -8.92 6.71 1.45
N LYS A 101 -9.27 7.95 1.07
CA LYS A 101 -10.67 8.41 1.07
C LYS A 101 -11.56 7.56 0.17
N ILE A 102 -11.06 7.16 -1.00
CA ILE A 102 -11.78 6.26 -1.91
C ILE A 102 -11.86 4.86 -1.31
N MET A 103 -10.78 4.35 -0.72
CA MET A 103 -10.73 3.02 -0.14
C MET A 103 -11.61 2.92 1.11
N ILE A 104 -11.62 3.94 1.96
CA ILE A 104 -12.57 4.13 3.06
C ILE A 104 -13.98 4.21 2.49
N ASN A 105 -14.23 4.99 1.44
CA ASN A 105 -15.54 4.96 0.79
C ASN A 105 -15.91 3.56 0.30
N ILE A 106 -15.01 2.81 -0.32
CA ILE A 106 -15.32 1.46 -0.79
C ILE A 106 -15.57 0.53 0.41
N ARG A 107 -14.73 0.62 1.46
CA ARG A 107 -14.76 -0.22 2.69
C ARG A 107 -15.99 0.05 3.55
N TYR A 108 -16.40 1.31 3.69
CA TYR A 108 -17.52 1.74 4.52
C TYR A 108 -18.83 1.91 3.72
N ASN A 109 -18.78 2.40 2.47
CA ASN A 109 -19.96 2.53 1.61
C ASN A 109 -20.14 1.31 0.72
N LYS A 110 -20.98 0.38 1.20
CA LYS A 110 -21.85 -0.50 0.40
C LYS A 110 -21.17 -1.45 -0.59
N TYR A 111 -19.93 -1.24 -1.07
CA TYR A 111 -19.26 -2.11 -2.02
C TYR A 111 -18.74 -3.36 -1.33
N TRP A 112 -17.92 -3.22 -0.28
CA TRP A 112 -17.47 -4.38 0.50
C TRP A 112 -18.64 -5.14 1.12
N ASP A 113 -19.57 -4.39 1.70
CA ASP A 113 -20.82 -4.94 2.23
C ASP A 113 -21.64 -5.64 1.15
N ARG A 114 -21.83 -5.06 -0.05
CA ARG A 114 -22.54 -5.73 -1.14
C ARG A 114 -21.77 -6.96 -1.58
N VAL A 115 -20.48 -6.86 -1.84
CA VAL A 115 -19.66 -7.98 -2.33
C VAL A 115 -19.69 -9.15 -1.34
N ASN A 116 -19.59 -8.88 -0.04
CA ASN A 116 -19.53 -9.93 0.98
C ASN A 116 -20.90 -10.32 1.59
N LYS A 117 -21.95 -9.51 1.40
CA LYS A 117 -23.33 -9.80 1.82
C LYS A 117 -24.25 -10.25 0.68
N THR A 118 -23.79 -10.26 -0.57
CA THR A 118 -24.53 -10.83 -1.70
C THR A 118 -24.02 -12.22 -2.05
N VAL A 119 -24.97 -13.10 -2.38
CA VAL A 119 -24.69 -14.44 -2.89
C VAL A 119 -23.88 -14.34 -4.19
N LYS A 120 -22.80 -15.10 -4.28
CA LYS A 120 -21.98 -15.17 -5.50
C LYS A 120 -22.65 -16.09 -6.52
N ARG A 121 -22.46 -15.79 -7.81
CA ARG A 121 -22.90 -16.68 -8.88
C ARG A 121 -22.22 -18.04 -8.71
N ALA A 122 -23.01 -19.11 -8.74
CA ALA A 122 -22.48 -20.47 -8.73
C ALA A 122 -21.62 -20.71 -9.98
N ASP A 123 -20.44 -21.28 -9.77
CA ASP A 123 -19.57 -21.77 -10.84
C ASP A 123 -19.60 -23.29 -10.81
N HIS A 124 -20.17 -23.91 -11.85
CA HIS A 124 -20.34 -25.36 -11.94
C HIS A 124 -19.00 -26.11 -12.00
N ASN A 125 -17.90 -25.41 -12.29
CA ASN A 125 -16.56 -25.98 -12.32
C ASN A 125 -15.87 -25.97 -10.95
N LYS A 126 -16.53 -25.46 -9.89
CA LYS A 126 -15.93 -25.31 -8.56
C LYS A 126 -16.80 -25.93 -7.50
N VAL A 127 -16.19 -26.82 -6.70
CA VAL A 127 -16.80 -27.42 -5.50
C VAL A 127 -16.57 -26.48 -4.31
N LEU A 128 -17.12 -25.27 -4.38
CA LEU A 128 -17.10 -24.32 -3.29
C LEU A 128 -18.50 -24.19 -2.66
N PRO A 129 -18.59 -24.01 -1.33
CA PRO A 129 -19.87 -23.77 -0.68
C PRO A 129 -20.55 -22.54 -1.25
N HIS A 130 -21.87 -22.62 -1.42
CA HIS A 130 -22.67 -21.60 -2.09
C HIS A 130 -23.47 -20.81 -1.08
N GLY A 131 -23.32 -19.49 -1.07
CA GLY A 131 -23.98 -18.64 -0.11
C GLY A 131 -23.41 -17.23 -0.06
N VAL A 132 -23.81 -16.50 0.98
CA VAL A 132 -23.31 -15.17 1.27
C VAL A 132 -21.96 -15.29 1.97
N PRO A 133 -20.86 -14.68 1.46
CA PRO A 133 -19.53 -14.86 2.02
C PRO A 133 -19.41 -14.58 3.53
N ASN A 134 -20.02 -13.50 4.03
CA ASN A 134 -19.99 -13.18 5.45
C ASN A 134 -20.74 -14.20 6.32
N ASP A 135 -21.85 -14.75 5.82
CA ASP A 135 -22.66 -15.72 6.57
C ASP A 135 -21.99 -17.08 6.57
N MET A 136 -21.41 -17.49 5.43
CA MET A 136 -20.57 -18.69 5.33
C MET A 136 -19.33 -18.58 6.22
N TYR A 137 -18.70 -17.40 6.28
CA TYR A 137 -17.57 -17.18 7.16
C TYR A 137 -17.98 -17.33 8.62
N LYS A 138 -19.18 -16.90 9.04
CA LYS A 138 -19.62 -17.02 10.44
C LYS A 138 -20.15 -18.41 10.78
N ASN A 139 -20.92 -19.02 9.88
CA ASN A 139 -21.73 -20.21 10.11
C ASN A 139 -21.45 -21.28 9.04
N ALA A 140 -20.20 -21.72 8.90
CA ALA A 140 -19.79 -22.65 7.84
C ALA A 140 -20.62 -23.94 7.80
N GLU A 141 -20.99 -24.47 8.96
CA GLU A 141 -21.76 -25.71 9.12
C GLU A 141 -23.14 -25.66 8.42
N VAL A 142 -23.81 -24.51 8.47
CA VAL A 142 -25.14 -24.31 7.84
C VAL A 142 -25.06 -24.42 6.31
N TYR A 143 -23.89 -24.13 5.74
CA TYR A 143 -23.63 -24.21 4.31
C TYR A 143 -22.91 -25.52 3.92
N GLY A 144 -22.86 -26.52 4.81
CA GLY A 144 -22.18 -27.79 4.57
C GLY A 144 -20.67 -27.66 4.38
N ALA A 145 -20.06 -26.61 4.94
CA ALA A 145 -18.64 -26.31 4.82
C ALA A 145 -17.90 -26.58 6.14
N LEU A 146 -16.62 -26.93 6.03
CA LEU A 146 -15.72 -27.04 7.18
C LEU A 146 -15.11 -25.67 7.50
N ASP A 147 -14.99 -25.36 8.80
CA ASP A 147 -14.29 -24.15 9.26
C ASP A 147 -12.80 -24.44 9.45
N PHE A 148 -11.97 -23.77 8.67
CA PHE A 148 -10.51 -23.86 8.72
C PHE A 148 -9.86 -22.62 9.34
N LYS A 149 -10.62 -21.78 10.04
CA LYS A 149 -10.08 -20.59 10.68
C LYS A 149 -9.09 -20.96 11.78
N VAL A 150 -7.94 -20.30 11.74
CA VAL A 150 -6.99 -20.30 12.84
C VAL A 150 -6.98 -18.90 13.44
N THR A 151 -7.32 -18.79 14.73
CA THR A 151 -7.23 -17.54 15.48
C THR A 151 -5.77 -17.30 15.84
N ALA A 152 -5.24 -16.14 15.47
CA ALA A 152 -3.88 -15.75 15.82
C ALA A 152 -3.89 -15.08 17.20
N GLU A 153 -2.93 -15.45 18.05
CA GLU A 153 -2.68 -14.74 19.31
C GLU A 153 -2.07 -13.38 19.02
N ALA A 154 -2.40 -12.37 19.83
CA ALA A 154 -1.91 -11.01 19.62
C ALA A 154 -0.38 -10.95 19.76
N GLU A 155 0.16 -11.68 20.73
CA GLU A 155 1.59 -11.81 21.02
C GLU A 155 2.35 -12.39 19.82
N ALA A 156 1.76 -13.39 19.15
CA ALA A 156 2.35 -14.00 17.97
C ALA A 156 2.34 -13.04 16.77
N ILE A 157 1.29 -12.23 16.61
CA ILE A 157 1.22 -11.18 15.59
C ILE A 157 2.31 -10.13 15.86
N ASP A 158 2.41 -9.63 17.09
CA ASP A 158 3.39 -8.60 17.45
C ASP A 158 4.82 -9.08 17.22
N TYR A 159 5.12 -10.33 17.58
CA TYR A 159 6.41 -10.95 17.32
C TYR A 159 6.74 -11.05 15.82
N VAL A 160 5.80 -11.55 15.02
CA VAL A 160 5.96 -11.67 13.56
C VAL A 160 6.13 -10.31 12.91
N CYS A 161 5.36 -9.31 13.34
CA CYS A 161 5.46 -7.93 12.85
C CYS A 161 6.83 -7.32 13.19
N ALA A 162 7.32 -7.51 14.42
CA ALA A 162 8.65 -7.02 14.80
C ALA A 162 9.77 -7.65 13.96
N LEU A 163 9.61 -8.90 13.54
CA LEU A 163 10.62 -9.62 12.76
C LEU A 163 10.57 -9.29 11.25
N TYR A 164 9.38 -9.24 10.67
CA TYR A 164 9.22 -9.14 9.21
C TYR A 164 8.67 -7.81 8.69
N ALA A 165 8.05 -7.00 9.56
CA ALA A 165 7.41 -5.73 9.22
C ALA A 165 7.96 -4.59 10.10
N LEU A 166 9.28 -4.39 10.06
CA LEU A 166 9.98 -3.33 10.77
C LEU A 166 9.36 -1.96 10.42
N LYS A 167 8.96 -1.21 11.45
CA LYS A 167 8.28 0.09 11.28
C LYS A 167 9.20 1.15 10.66
N ASP A 168 10.50 1.07 10.92
CA ASP A 168 11.51 2.02 10.46
C ASP A 168 12.27 1.53 9.22
N HIS A 169 11.60 0.78 8.35
CA HIS A 169 12.23 0.33 7.10
C HIS A 169 12.35 1.50 6.11
N ASP A 170 13.51 1.63 5.47
CA ASP A 170 13.79 2.71 4.51
C ASP A 170 12.80 2.82 3.34
N VAL A 171 12.08 1.74 3.02
CA VAL A 171 11.03 1.73 2.00
C VAL A 171 9.87 2.69 2.32
N PHE A 172 9.71 3.04 3.60
CA PHE A 172 8.70 3.99 4.06
C PHE A 172 9.20 5.45 4.01
N HIS A 173 10.50 5.69 3.80
CA HIS A 173 11.06 7.02 3.65
C HIS A 173 10.89 7.50 2.20
N LEU A 174 9.90 8.39 1.97
CA LEU A 174 9.64 8.97 0.64
C LEU A 174 10.78 9.88 0.15
N VAL A 175 11.51 10.46 1.10
CA VAL A 175 12.64 11.37 0.93
C VAL A 175 13.63 11.15 2.07
N PRO A 176 14.90 11.57 1.94
CA PRO A 176 15.87 11.50 3.03
C PRO A 176 15.33 12.13 4.33
N PRO A 177 15.59 11.52 5.51
CA PRO A 177 15.06 12.02 6.79
C PRO A 177 15.45 13.48 7.10
N THR A 178 16.67 13.87 6.76
CA THR A 178 17.21 15.24 6.85
C THR A 178 16.33 16.24 6.08
N PHE A 179 16.02 15.93 4.82
CA PHE A 179 15.13 16.71 3.98
C PHE A 179 13.71 16.75 4.54
N ALA A 180 13.19 15.61 5.01
CA ALA A 180 11.85 15.52 5.59
C ALA A 180 11.69 16.45 6.81
N VAL A 181 12.71 16.56 7.66
CA VAL A 181 12.71 17.46 8.83
C VAL A 181 12.64 18.93 8.39
N LEU A 182 13.45 19.32 7.42
CA LEU A 182 13.44 20.69 6.88
C LEU A 182 12.11 21.03 6.19
N ALA A 183 11.62 20.14 5.33
CA ALA A 183 10.35 20.30 4.63
C ALA A 183 9.18 20.44 5.63
N LYS A 184 9.19 19.64 6.70
CA LYS A 184 8.21 19.73 7.78
C LYS A 184 8.29 21.08 8.51
N GLY A 185 9.49 21.59 8.79
CA GLY A 185 9.68 22.92 9.38
C GLY A 185 9.03 24.02 8.53
N PHE A 186 9.36 24.07 7.25
CA PHE A 186 8.77 25.03 6.31
C PHE A 186 7.26 24.90 6.18
N TYR A 187 6.75 23.66 6.14
CA TYR A 187 5.33 23.41 6.05
C TYR A 187 4.56 23.88 7.30
N ILE A 188 5.15 23.75 8.49
CA ILE A 188 4.60 24.28 9.74
C ILE A 188 4.53 25.81 9.69
N GLU A 189 5.60 26.47 9.23
CA GLU A 189 5.63 27.95 9.08
C GLU A 189 4.60 28.46 8.07
N MET A 190 4.25 27.66 7.07
CA MET A 190 3.17 27.95 6.12
C MET A 190 1.76 27.78 6.73
N GLY A 191 1.66 27.38 8.01
CA GLY A 191 0.40 27.12 8.69
C GLY A 191 -0.17 25.73 8.43
N SER A 192 0.65 24.78 7.93
CA SER A 192 0.24 23.40 7.62
C SER A 192 -1.02 23.31 6.74
N PRO A 193 -1.02 23.92 5.53
CA PRO A 193 -2.20 23.99 4.69
C PRO A 193 -2.62 22.60 4.18
N ALA A 194 -3.88 22.22 4.39
CA ALA A 194 -4.40 20.94 3.92
C ALA A 194 -4.27 20.79 2.39
N THR A 195 -3.59 19.74 1.93
CA THR A 195 -3.35 19.49 0.50
C THR A 195 -4.61 18.94 -0.18
N THR A 196 -5.06 19.66 -1.20
CA THR A 196 -6.24 19.37 -2.01
C THR A 196 -5.89 19.53 -3.50
N ARG A 197 -6.78 19.06 -4.37
CA ARG A 197 -6.57 19.14 -5.82
C ARG A 197 -6.31 20.54 -6.36
N SER A 198 -6.91 21.57 -5.76
CA SER A 198 -6.80 22.96 -6.21
C SER A 198 -5.58 23.70 -5.66
N ASN A 199 -5.00 23.25 -4.54
CA ASN A 199 -3.90 23.95 -3.87
C ASN A 199 -2.59 23.16 -3.81
N VAL A 200 -2.56 21.89 -4.24
CA VAL A 200 -1.35 21.04 -4.16
C VAL A 200 -0.14 21.67 -4.83
N TRP A 201 -0.30 22.26 -6.00
CA TRP A 201 0.77 22.98 -6.69
C TRP A 201 1.18 24.27 -5.98
N LYS A 202 0.25 24.97 -5.33
CA LYS A 202 0.57 26.15 -4.54
C LYS A 202 1.46 25.78 -3.35
N VAL A 203 1.10 24.73 -2.63
CA VAL A 203 1.90 24.20 -1.52
C VAL A 203 3.29 23.77 -2.00
N TYR A 204 3.35 23.07 -3.13
CA TYR A 204 4.61 22.67 -3.77
C TYR A 204 5.51 23.89 -4.08
N LEU A 205 4.98 24.89 -4.79
CA LEU A 205 5.74 26.07 -5.22
C LEU A 205 6.21 26.92 -4.02
N ASP A 206 5.37 27.05 -2.99
CA ASP A 206 5.73 27.80 -1.78
C ASP A 206 6.84 27.10 -0.99
N LEU A 207 6.85 25.76 -0.94
CA LEU A 207 7.97 24.99 -0.38
C LEU A 207 9.24 25.13 -1.23
N GLN A 208 9.11 25.01 -2.55
CA GLN A 208 10.23 25.15 -3.49
C GLN A 208 10.93 26.50 -3.33
N ARG A 209 10.17 27.59 -3.25
CA ARG A 209 10.71 28.94 -3.00
C ARG A 209 11.50 29.04 -1.71
N ARG A 210 11.04 28.38 -0.63
CA ARG A 210 11.73 28.38 0.68
C ARG A 210 13.03 27.60 0.64
N PHE A 211 13.06 26.45 -0.04
CA PHE A 211 14.29 25.67 -0.24
C PHE A 211 15.32 26.43 -1.09
N ILE A 212 14.87 27.06 -2.18
CA ILE A 212 15.74 27.92 -3.01
C ILE A 212 16.29 29.09 -2.19
N ALA A 213 15.46 29.76 -1.39
CA ALA A 213 15.87 30.89 -0.57
C ALA A 213 16.85 30.54 0.56
N LEU A 214 16.86 29.28 1.03
CA LEU A 214 17.79 28.81 2.04
C LEU A 214 19.14 28.39 1.44
N GLU A 215 19.30 28.39 0.10
CA GLU A 215 20.40 27.71 -0.62
C GLU A 215 20.61 26.24 -0.15
N ALA A 216 19.59 25.65 0.48
CA ALA A 216 19.65 24.32 1.04
C ALA A 216 19.37 23.32 -0.07
N ILE A 217 20.39 23.03 -0.88
CA ILE A 217 20.43 21.82 -1.69
C ILE A 217 20.99 20.74 -0.77
N PRO A 218 20.20 19.74 -0.33
CA PRO A 218 20.79 18.56 0.29
C PRO A 218 21.74 17.95 -0.73
N GLU A 219 22.98 17.68 -0.33
CA GLU A 219 23.96 17.01 -1.19
C GLU A 219 23.30 15.82 -1.90
N GLN A 220 23.52 15.74 -3.22
CA GLN A 220 22.99 14.70 -4.14
C GLN A 220 23.28 13.25 -3.67
N VAL A 221 24.13 13.11 -2.66
CA VAL A 221 24.67 11.89 -2.06
C VAL A 221 23.62 11.10 -1.26
N GLU A 222 22.65 11.75 -0.62
CA GLU A 222 21.70 11.02 0.25
C GLU A 222 20.64 10.23 -0.55
N TRP A 223 20.23 10.72 -1.72
CA TRP A 223 19.14 10.10 -2.48
C TRP A 223 19.53 8.79 -3.18
N HIS A 224 20.77 8.72 -3.69
CA HIS A 224 21.25 7.52 -4.40
C HIS A 224 21.57 6.35 -3.47
N SER A 225 21.89 6.63 -2.20
CA SER A 225 22.21 5.59 -1.22
C SER A 225 20.96 4.77 -0.83
N SER A 226 19.80 5.42 -0.69
CA SER A 226 18.56 4.75 -0.22
C SER A 226 17.88 3.89 -1.30
N LEU A 227 17.93 4.30 -2.58
CA LEU A 227 17.28 3.55 -3.68
C LEU A 227 18.06 2.30 -4.12
N MET A 228 19.38 2.29 -3.91
CA MET A 228 20.21 1.11 -4.20
C MET A 228 20.11 0.04 -3.11
N GLN A 229 19.97 0.43 -1.84
CA GLN A 229 19.78 -0.52 -0.73
C GLN A 229 18.38 -1.15 -0.70
N ALA A 230 17.35 -0.49 -1.26
CA ALA A 230 15.99 -1.04 -1.33
C ALA A 230 15.80 -2.13 -2.41
N ARG A 231 16.85 -2.47 -3.18
CA ARG A 231 16.82 -3.49 -4.24
C ARG A 231 17.43 -4.85 -3.84
N GLU A 232 17.88 -5.00 -2.59
CA GLU A 232 18.38 -6.25 -2.03
C GLU A 232 17.35 -6.91 -1.10
#